data_AF-A0AA96Q3Q6-F1
#
_entry.id   AF-A0AA96Q3Q6-F1
#
_cell.length_a   1.000
_cell.length_b   1.000
_cell.length_c   1.000
_cell.angle_alpha   90.00
_cell.angle_beta   90.00
_cell.angle_gamma   90.00
#
_symmetry.space_group_name_H-M   'P 1'
#
loop_
_entity.id
_entity.type
_entity.pdbx_description
1 polymer ?
#
loop_
_entity_poly.entity_id
_entity_poly.type
_entity_poly.pdbx_seq_one_letter_code
_entity_poly.pdbx_strand_id
1 'polypeptide(L)'
;MKPNHHSLAYKQQKQPNKTYKDLKQKQKMKIADWMFRETCIFYKENGEIPNEEVAKQIIDRIYEKLKSLAIWVPYEEVYRAYLLKLPRYELRIAENGIPEEKPPKEKKEDVPKKKKGKQ
;
A
#
# COMPACT_ATOMS: atom_id res chain seq x y z
N MET A 1 -7.27 35.61 -0.87
CA MET A 1 -7.70 34.20 -0.68
C MET A 1 -6.82 33.58 0.39
N LYS A 2 -7.40 32.96 1.44
CA LYS A 2 -6.60 32.29 2.48
C LYS A 2 -6.00 30.99 1.89
N PRO A 3 -4.68 30.77 1.94
CA PRO A 3 -4.11 29.53 1.43
C PRO A 3 -4.64 28.35 2.24
N ASN A 4 -5.18 27.33 1.55
CA ASN A 4 -5.67 26.12 2.19
C ASN A 4 -4.48 25.26 2.65
N HIS A 5 -4.02 25.52 3.87
CA HIS A 5 -2.89 24.85 4.51
C HIS A 5 -3.09 23.34 4.70
N HIS A 6 -4.31 22.82 4.53
CA HIS A 6 -4.60 21.39 4.66
C HIS A 6 -4.45 20.60 3.35
N SER A 7 -4.39 21.28 2.20
CA SER A 7 -4.28 20.62 0.89
C SER A 7 -2.96 19.85 0.71
N LEU A 8 -3.00 18.76 -0.06
CA LEU A 8 -1.81 17.96 -0.37
C LEU A 8 -0.77 18.78 -1.15
N ALA A 9 -1.22 19.56 -2.14
CA ALA A 9 -0.35 20.41 -2.96
C ALA A 9 0.42 21.44 -2.10
N TYR A 10 -0.24 22.08 -1.13
CA TYR A 10 0.45 22.99 -0.21
C TYR A 10 1.52 22.29 0.63
N LYS A 11 1.22 21.09 1.14
CA LYS A 11 2.18 20.29 1.92
C LYS A 11 3.38 19.84 1.08
N GLN A 12 3.15 19.50 -0.18
CA GLN A 12 4.20 19.13 -1.14
C GLN A 12 5.14 20.30 -1.42
N GLN A 13 4.60 21.49 -1.70
CA GLN A 13 5.39 22.70 -1.94
C GLN A 13 6.21 23.10 -0.71
N LYS A 14 5.65 22.95 0.50
CA LYS A 14 6.32 23.33 1.74
C LYS A 14 7.46 22.38 2.13
N GLN A 15 7.37 21.09 1.80
CA GLN A 15 8.36 20.08 2.18
C GLN A 15 8.60 19.07 1.04
N PRO A 16 9.23 19.47 -0.08
CA PRO A 16 9.45 18.57 -1.21
C PRO A 16 10.37 17.39 -0.86
N ASN A 17 11.35 17.60 0.02
CA ASN A 17 12.34 16.59 0.44
C ASN A 17 11.93 15.81 1.69
N LYS A 18 10.62 15.72 1.95
CA LYS A 18 10.13 15.03 3.14
C LYS A 18 10.45 13.54 3.07
N THR A 19 10.95 12.98 4.16
CA THR A 19 11.29 11.55 4.22
C THR A 19 10.21 10.74 4.93
N TYR A 20 10.25 9.42 4.78
CA TYR A 20 9.39 8.53 5.58
C TYR A 20 9.63 8.73 7.09
N LYS A 21 10.85 9.08 7.50
CA LYS A 21 11.22 9.33 8.91
C LYS A 21 10.54 10.59 9.47
N ASP A 22 10.18 11.55 8.63
CA ASP A 22 9.50 12.78 9.04
C ASP A 22 7.98 12.61 9.23
N LEU A 23 7.44 11.43 8.92
CA LEU A 23 6.04 11.12 9.17
C LEU A 23 5.76 10.97 10.67
N LYS A 24 4.57 11.42 11.10
CA LYS A 24 4.11 11.21 12.47
C LYS A 24 4.01 9.71 12.76
N GLN A 25 4.29 9.30 13.99
CA GLN A 25 4.26 7.88 14.38
C GLN A 25 2.94 7.20 14.03
N LYS A 26 1.79 7.87 14.27
CA LYS A 26 0.46 7.37 13.88
C LYS A 26 0.31 7.15 12.37
N GLN A 27 0.93 7.97 11.53
CA GLN A 27 0.93 7.81 10.07
C GLN A 27 1.82 6.63 9.66
N LYS A 28 3.02 6.52 10.23
CA LYS A 28 3.93 5.39 9.99
C LYS A 28 3.30 4.05 10.37
N MET A 29 2.62 3.99 11.52
CA MET A 29 1.89 2.80 11.95
C MET A 29 0.78 2.45 10.96
N LYS A 30 -0.01 3.43 10.53
CA LYS A 30 -1.09 3.21 9.56
C LYS A 30 -0.57 2.71 8.21
N ILE A 31 0.53 3.28 7.72
CA ILE A 31 1.19 2.82 6.49
C ILE A 31 1.73 1.40 6.67
N ALA A 32 2.41 1.12 7.78
CA ALA A 32 2.94 -0.21 8.06
C ALA A 32 1.84 -1.28 8.20
N ASP A 33 0.69 -0.92 8.76
CA ASP A 33 -0.49 -1.79 8.85
C ASP A 33 -1.03 -2.12 7.45
N TRP A 34 -1.17 -1.12 6.57
CA TRP A 34 -1.59 -1.36 5.19
C TRP A 34 -0.58 -2.20 4.39
N MET A 35 0.71 -1.90 4.52
CA MET A 35 1.78 -2.69 3.90
C MET A 35 1.69 -4.16 4.32
N PHE A 36 1.55 -4.41 5.62
CA PHE A 36 1.47 -5.77 6.15
C PHE A 36 0.21 -6.49 5.67
N ARG A 37 -0.96 -5.84 5.74
CA ARG A 37 -2.24 -6.43 5.27
C ARG A 37 -2.18 -6.85 3.80
N GLU A 38 -1.74 -5.97 2.90
CA GLU A 38 -1.66 -6.31 1.47
C GLU A 38 -0.63 -7.42 1.21
N THR A 39 0.49 -7.43 1.95
CA THR A 39 1.49 -8.51 1.87
C THR A 39 0.92 -9.84 2.35
N CYS A 40 0.16 -9.86 3.45
CA CYS A 40 -0.52 -11.04 3.96
C CYS A 40 -1.55 -11.59 2.96
N ILE A 41 -2.32 -10.73 2.31
CA ILE A 41 -3.30 -11.13 1.28
C ILE A 41 -2.56 -11.82 0.13
N PHE A 42 -1.51 -11.17 -0.40
CA PHE A 42 -0.72 -11.74 -1.48
C PHE A 42 -0.07 -13.08 -1.10
N TYR A 43 0.54 -13.16 0.09
CA TYR A 43 1.17 -14.37 0.59
C TYR A 43 0.16 -15.50 0.80
N LYS A 44 -1.07 -15.19 1.22
CA LYS A 44 -2.14 -16.19 1.36
C LYS A 44 -2.54 -16.82 0.02
N GLU A 45 -2.55 -16.01 -1.03
CA GLU A 45 -2.98 -16.43 -2.38
C GLU A 45 -1.86 -17.15 -3.14
N ASN A 46 -0.61 -16.70 -2.99
CA ASN A 46 0.52 -17.17 -3.80
C ASN A 46 1.49 -18.06 -3.03
N GLY A 47 1.46 -18.05 -1.69
CA GLY A 47 2.41 -18.77 -0.84
C GLY A 47 3.81 -18.14 -0.76
N GLU A 48 4.02 -16.98 -1.40
CA GLU A 48 5.32 -16.33 -1.51
C GLU A 48 5.22 -14.82 -1.22
N ILE A 49 6.36 -14.18 -0.96
CA ILE A 49 6.42 -12.73 -0.81
C ILE A 49 6.24 -12.01 -2.16
N PRO A 50 5.66 -10.80 -2.17
CA PRO A 50 5.52 -10.04 -3.40
C PRO A 50 6.88 -9.66 -3.98
N ASN A 51 7.06 -9.96 -5.27
CA ASN A 51 8.22 -9.52 -6.05
C ASN A 51 8.22 -8.00 -6.25
N GLU A 52 9.24 -7.46 -6.91
CA GLU A 52 9.39 -6.01 -7.11
C GLU A 52 8.18 -5.38 -7.83
N GLU A 53 7.60 -6.08 -8.80
CA GLU A 53 6.46 -5.59 -9.58
C GLU A 53 5.18 -5.54 -8.73
N VAL A 54 4.89 -6.61 -7.99
CA VAL A 54 3.75 -6.66 -7.07
C VAL A 54 3.94 -5.67 -5.93
N ALA A 55 5.17 -5.50 -5.43
CA ALA A 55 5.50 -4.52 -4.41
C ALA A 55 5.14 -3.09 -4.88
N LYS A 56 5.44 -2.73 -6.13
CA LYS A 56 5.02 -1.45 -6.72
C LYS A 56 3.49 -1.32 -6.75
N GLN A 57 2.77 -2.35 -7.17
CA GLN A 57 1.30 -2.35 -7.19
C GLN A 57 0.68 -2.16 -5.79
N ILE A 58 1.24 -2.84 -4.78
CA ILE A 58 0.82 -2.67 -3.38
C ILE A 58 1.05 -1.22 -2.93
N ILE A 59 2.19 -0.65 -3.29
CA ILE A 59 2.55 0.71 -2.90
C ILE A 59 1.71 1.75 -3.64
N ASP A 60 1.36 1.54 -4.90
CA ASP A 60 0.44 2.40 -5.65
C ASP A 60 -0.92 2.51 -4.93
N ARG A 61 -1.49 1.37 -4.51
CA ARG A 61 -2.75 1.34 -3.74
C ARG A 61 -2.62 2.07 -2.41
N ILE A 62 -1.50 1.90 -1.70
CA ILE A 62 -1.24 2.60 -0.44
C ILE A 62 -1.08 4.11 -0.68
N TYR A 63 -0.43 4.49 -1.78
CA TYR A 63 -0.18 5.87 -2.13
C TYR A 63 -1.48 6.62 -2.48
N GLU A 64 -2.43 5.97 -3.16
CA GLU A 64 -3.77 6.51 -3.36
C GLU A 64 -4.51 6.78 -2.04
N LYS A 65 -4.40 5.85 -1.07
CA LYS A 65 -4.95 6.05 0.28
C LYS A 65 -4.27 7.24 0.99
N LEU A 66 -2.97 7.43 0.81
CA LEU A 66 -2.23 8.59 1.37
C LEU A 66 -2.66 9.92 0.76
N LYS A 67 -2.85 9.97 -0.56
CA LYS A 67 -3.38 11.15 -1.26
C LYS A 67 -4.76 11.52 -0.72
N SER A 68 -5.65 10.52 -0.59
CA SER A 68 -7.00 10.70 -0.04
C SER A 68 -7.00 11.23 1.41
N LEU A 69 -6.00 10.87 2.21
CA LEU A 69 -5.82 11.39 3.58
C LEU A 69 -5.05 12.71 3.65
N ALA A 70 -4.71 13.31 2.51
CA ALA A 70 -3.85 14.49 2.42
C ALA A 70 -2.52 14.35 3.19
N ILE A 71 -1.96 13.13 3.22
CA ILE A 71 -0.66 12.84 3.82
C ILE A 71 0.40 12.97 2.72
N TRP A 72 1.24 14.00 2.84
CA TRP A 72 2.37 14.19 1.94
C TRP A 72 3.58 13.37 2.40
N VAL A 73 4.10 12.54 1.48
CA VAL A 73 5.38 11.83 1.49
C VAL A 73 5.71 11.45 0.04
N PRO A 74 6.98 11.51 -0.42
CA PRO A 74 7.37 11.03 -1.73
C PRO A 74 7.08 9.54 -1.91
N TYR A 75 6.72 9.12 -3.12
CA TYR A 75 6.44 7.73 -3.44
C TYR A 75 7.63 6.81 -3.12
N GLU A 76 8.82 7.19 -3.59
CA GLU A 76 10.07 6.45 -3.38
C GLU A 76 10.37 6.19 -1.90
N GLU A 77 10.02 7.12 -1.02
CA GLU A 77 10.23 6.97 0.42
C GLU A 77 9.30 5.91 1.02
N VAL A 78 8.07 5.82 0.54
CA VAL A 78 7.12 4.77 0.94
C VAL A 78 7.56 3.42 0.37
N TYR A 79 7.99 3.39 -0.88
CA TYR A 79 8.48 2.20 -1.55
C TYR A 79 9.73 1.62 -0.87
N ARG A 80 10.75 2.45 -0.62
CA ARG A 80 11.95 2.06 0.14
C ARG A 80 11.61 1.54 1.54
N ALA A 81 10.70 2.23 2.24
CA ALA A 81 10.25 1.82 3.56
C ALA A 81 9.50 0.48 3.55
N TYR A 82 8.87 0.11 2.43
CA TYR A 82 8.24 -1.19 2.25
C TYR A 82 9.25 -2.29 2.05
N LEU A 83 10.18 -2.11 1.11
CA LEU A 83 11.23 -3.08 0.82
C LEU A 83 12.07 -3.41 2.07
N LEU A 84 12.39 -2.40 2.88
CA LEU A 84 13.11 -2.61 4.15
C LEU A 84 12.32 -3.42 5.19
N LYS A 85 10.98 -3.39 5.14
CA LYS A 85 10.13 -4.16 6.05
C LYS A 85 9.74 -5.52 5.51
N LEU A 86 9.86 -5.74 4.20
CA LEU A 86 9.40 -6.94 3.52
C LEU A 86 9.99 -8.22 4.12
N PRO A 87 11.31 -8.34 4.38
CA PRO A 87 11.88 -9.53 5.04
C PRO A 87 11.31 -9.75 6.45
N ARG A 88 10.98 -8.67 7.16
CA ARG A 88 10.39 -8.77 8.49
C ARG A 88 8.92 -9.19 8.45
N TYR A 89 8.19 -8.81 7.40
CA TYR A 89 6.83 -9.29 7.17
C TYR A 89 6.82 -10.77 6.83
N GLU A 90 7.74 -11.21 5.96
CA GLU A 90 7.95 -12.62 5.63
C GLU A 90 8.18 -13.48 6.86
N LEU A 91 9.20 -13.14 7.66
CA LEU A 91 9.51 -13.85 8.91
C LEU A 91 8.31 -13.89 9.84
N ARG A 92 7.59 -12.77 9.98
CA ARG A 92 6.42 -12.71 10.86
C ARG A 92 5.28 -13.61 10.38
N ILE A 93 5.04 -13.65 9.07
CA ILE A 93 4.02 -14.51 8.45
C ILE A 93 4.42 -15.98 8.59
N ALA A 94 5.70 -16.31 8.38
CA ALA A 94 6.22 -17.68 8.51
C ALA A 94 6.22 -18.17 9.98
N GLU A 95 6.60 -17.34 10.94
CA GLU A 95 6.70 -17.71 12.37
C GLU A 95 5.35 -17.71 13.11
N ASN A 96 4.51 -16.69 12.89
CA ASN A 96 3.27 -16.50 13.66
C ASN A 96 2.01 -16.83 12.85
N GLY A 97 2.17 -17.27 11.61
CA GLY A 97 1.07 -17.40 10.66
C GLY A 97 0.54 -16.06 10.17
N ILE A 98 -0.25 -16.10 9.10
CA ILE A 98 -1.08 -14.97 8.70
C ILE A 98 -2.12 -14.77 9.81
N PRO A 99 -2.24 -13.58 10.45
CA PRO A 99 -3.32 -13.34 11.38
C PRO A 99 -4.65 -13.62 10.67
N GLU A 100 -5.49 -14.44 11.29
CA GLU A 100 -6.80 -14.85 10.75
C GLU A 100 -7.73 -13.62 10.67
N GLU A 101 -7.53 -12.75 9.70
CA GLU A 101 -8.49 -11.72 9.34
C GLU A 101 -9.60 -12.39 8.54
N LYS A 102 -10.83 -12.27 9.06
CA LYS A 102 -12.07 -12.72 8.42
C LYS A 102 -12.02 -12.42 6.93
N PRO A 103 -12.36 -13.40 6.06
CA PRO A 103 -12.15 -13.28 4.62
C PRO A 103 -12.74 -11.97 4.10
N PRO A 104 -11.95 -11.14 3.39
CA PRO A 104 -12.51 -10.01 2.67
C PRO A 104 -13.45 -10.59 1.62
N LYS A 105 -14.74 -10.22 1.71
CA LYS A 105 -15.77 -10.60 0.74
C LYS A 105 -15.20 -10.43 -0.67
N GLU A 106 -15.08 -11.55 -1.39
CA GLU A 106 -14.65 -11.60 -2.77
C GLU A 106 -15.33 -10.47 -3.56
N LYS A 107 -14.52 -9.51 -4.00
CA LYS A 107 -14.92 -8.69 -5.14
C LYS A 107 -14.85 -9.63 -6.32
N LYS A 108 -16.01 -10.15 -6.73
CA LYS A 108 -16.21 -10.84 -8.00
C LYS A 108 -15.50 -10.03 -9.07
N GLU A 109 -14.42 -10.58 -9.63
CA GLU A 109 -13.84 -10.06 -10.85
C GLU A 109 -14.94 -10.13 -11.93
N ASP A 110 -15.32 -8.95 -12.42
CA ASP A 110 -16.14 -8.81 -13.61
C ASP A 110 -15.25 -9.23 -14.79
N VAL A 111 -15.33 -10.52 -15.14
CA VAL A 111 -14.60 -11.10 -16.28
C VAL A 111 -15.01 -10.34 -17.56
N PRO A 112 -14.08 -9.70 -18.29
CA PRO A 112 -14.43 -9.03 -19.54
C PRO A 112 -14.52 -10.04 -20.69
N LYS A 113 -15.71 -10.09 -21.31
CA LYS A 113 -16.04 -10.41 -22.71
C LYS A 113 -15.48 -11.70 -23.35
N LYS A 114 -16.41 -12.58 -23.74
CA LYS A 114 -16.30 -13.33 -25.01
C LYS A 114 -17.39 -12.88 -26.00
N LYS A 115 -16.99 -12.06 -26.99
CA LYS A 115 -17.65 -11.97 -28.30
C LYS A 115 -17.03 -13.04 -29.20
N LYS A 116 -17.86 -13.97 -29.70
CA LYS A 116 -17.72 -14.81 -30.92
C LYS A 116 -18.92 -15.77 -30.83
N GLY A 117 -19.85 -15.89 -31.76
CA GLY A 117 -19.87 -15.61 -33.20
C GLY A 117 -20.66 -16.77 -33.81
N LYS A 118 -21.72 -16.45 -34.57
CA LYS A 118 -22.45 -17.25 -35.57
C LYS A 118 -22.28 -18.79 -35.57
N GLN A 119 -23.40 -19.50 -35.48
CA GLN A 119 -23.98 -20.25 -36.60
C GLN A 119 -25.48 -20.47 -36.36
#